data_AF-A0AB39CT75-F1
#
_entry.id   AF-A0AB39CT75-F1
#
_cell.length_a   1.000
_cell.length_b   1.000
_cell.length_c   1.000
_cell.angle_alpha   90.00
_cell.angle_beta   90.00
_cell.angle_gamma   90.00
#
_symmetry.space_group_name_H-M   'P 1'
#
loop_
_entity.id
_entity.type
_entity.pdbx_description
1 polymer ?
#
loop_
_entity_poly.entity_id
_entity_poly.type
_entity_poly.pdbx_seq_one_letter_code
_entity_poly.pdbx_strand_id
1 'polypeptide(L)'
;MSSQISIPSEVTPQEVAREKTLGGAIGLCAKAAGFDVDKELTLPLRLDKGQFSRWKSGQEGVKWEKLSALMDACGNDAPLLWMLHDRGYDLGSIRKRETEVERENRELREEVAALRRVLGRP
;
A
#
# COMPACT_ATOMS: atom_id res chain seq x y z
N MET A 1 -22.45 -9.52 -7.38
CA MET A 1 -21.26 -9.24 -6.54
C MET A 1 -20.78 -7.87 -6.94
N SER A 2 -21.09 -6.83 -6.16
CA SER A 2 -20.67 -5.48 -6.48
C SER A 2 -19.16 -5.39 -6.33
N SER A 3 -18.45 -5.33 -7.45
CA SER A 3 -17.04 -4.94 -7.50
C SER A 3 -16.96 -3.48 -7.07
N GLN A 4 -16.92 -3.25 -5.76
CA GLN A 4 -16.56 -1.96 -5.22
C GLN A 4 -15.09 -1.76 -5.58
N ILE A 5 -14.86 -0.95 -6.61
CA ILE A 5 -13.52 -0.47 -6.97
C ILE A 5 -13.01 0.22 -5.70
N SER A 6 -12.00 -0.38 -5.06
CA SER A 6 -11.34 0.20 -3.92
C SER A 6 -10.82 1.57 -4.35
N ILE A 7 -11.38 2.62 -3.76
CA ILE A 7 -10.78 3.95 -3.87
C ILE A 7 -9.36 3.79 -3.34
N PRO A 8 -8.30 4.16 -4.09
CA PRO A 8 -6.94 4.10 -3.59
C PRO A 8 -6.90 4.81 -2.23
N SER A 9 -6.64 4.05 -1.18
CA SER A 9 -6.50 4.63 0.15
C SER A 9 -5.10 5.21 0.22
N GLU A 10 -5.02 6.53 0.00
CA GLU A 10 -3.75 7.22 -0.02
C GLU A 10 -3.17 7.24 1.40
N VAL A 11 -2.18 6.39 1.65
CA VAL A 11 -1.40 6.38 2.89
C VAL A 11 -0.10 7.13 2.63
N THR A 12 0.12 8.20 3.38
CA THR A 12 1.33 9.01 3.23
C THR A 12 2.55 8.35 3.88
N PRO A 13 3.77 8.58 3.38
CA PRO A 13 4.99 8.09 4.04
C PRO A 13 5.11 8.52 5.51
N GLN A 14 4.61 9.70 5.86
CA GLN A 14 4.63 10.23 7.21
C GLN A 14 3.69 9.47 8.15
N GLU A 15 2.54 8.98 7.65
CA GLU A 15 1.64 8.12 8.42
C GLU A 15 2.29 6.76 8.67
N VAL A 16 2.91 6.17 7.64
CA VAL A 16 3.66 4.91 7.77
C VAL A 16 4.78 5.04 8.79
N ALA A 17 5.58 6.11 8.74
CA ALA A 17 6.72 6.32 9.63
C ALA A 17 6.32 6.52 11.11
N ARG A 18 5.06 6.88 11.40
CA ARG A 18 4.56 7.02 12.77
C ARG A 18 4.24 5.68 13.43
N GLU A 19 4.06 4.63 12.66
CA GLU A 19 3.74 3.31 13.18
C GLU A 19 4.96 2.69 13.88
N LYS A 20 4.75 2.19 15.09
CA LYS A 20 5.83 1.67 15.95
C LYS A 20 6.16 0.20 15.67
N THR A 21 5.25 -0.51 15.01
CA THR A 21 5.36 -1.95 14.77
C THR A 21 4.73 -2.30 13.42
N LEU A 22 5.15 -3.43 12.85
CA LEU A 22 4.50 -4.01 11.66
C LEU A 22 3.00 -4.18 11.89
N GLY A 23 2.62 -4.62 13.09
CA GLY A 23 1.22 -4.76 13.48
C GLY A 23 0.43 -3.46 13.41
N GLY A 24 1.04 -2.34 13.80
CA GLY A 24 0.47 -1.00 13.65
C GLY A 24 0.27 -0.62 12.18
N ALA A 25 1.28 -0.85 11.34
CA ALA A 25 1.20 -0.60 9.91
C ALA A 25 0.15 -1.46 9.18
N ILE A 26 -0.02 -2.72 9.60
CA ILE A 26 -1.11 -3.60 9.13
C ILE A 26 -2.47 -3.04 9.55
N GLY A 27 -2.59 -2.52 10.77
CA GLY A 27 -3.81 -1.84 11.23
C GLY A 27 -4.11 -0.56 10.44
N LEU A 28 -3.09 0.25 10.19
CA LEU A 28 -3.17 1.46 9.36
C LEU A 28 -3.65 1.13 7.94
N CYS A 29 -3.07 0.09 7.33
CA CYS A 29 -3.42 -0.40 5.99
C CYS A 29 -4.93 -0.63 5.84
N ALA A 30 -5.52 -1.38 6.77
CA ALA A 30 -6.93 -1.70 6.73
C ALA A 30 -7.82 -0.50 7.10
N LYS A 31 -7.39 0.31 8.09
CA LYS A 31 -8.12 1.51 8.51
C LYS A 31 -8.21 2.55 7.39
N ALA A 32 -7.12 2.77 6.66
CA ALA A 32 -7.09 3.71 5.55
C ALA A 32 -8.02 3.29 4.40
N ALA A 33 -8.17 1.97 4.19
CA ALA A 33 -9.09 1.39 3.23
C ALA A 33 -10.55 1.36 3.69
N GLY A 34 -10.83 1.79 4.92
CA GLY A 34 -12.19 1.80 5.49
C GLY A 34 -12.69 0.42 5.92
N PHE A 35 -11.82 -0.58 6.03
CA PHE A 35 -12.20 -1.93 6.46
C PHE A 35 -12.22 -2.09 7.98
N ASP A 36 -13.26 -2.74 8.50
CA ASP A 36 -13.21 -3.33 9.85
C ASP A 36 -12.46 -4.66 9.79
N VAL A 37 -11.23 -4.65 10.29
CA VAL A 37 -10.26 -5.71 9.99
C VAL A 37 -10.65 -7.08 10.52
N ASP A 38 -11.39 -7.13 11.62
CA ASP A 38 -11.77 -8.39 12.25
C ASP A 38 -13.01 -9.02 11.57
N LYS A 39 -13.78 -8.25 10.79
CA LYS A 39 -15.04 -8.70 10.18
C LYS A 39 -15.00 -8.78 8.65
N GLU A 40 -14.41 -7.77 8.01
CA GLU A 40 -14.50 -7.61 6.56
C GLU A 40 -13.31 -8.22 5.83
N LEU A 41 -12.14 -8.30 6.49
CA LEU A 41 -10.91 -8.81 5.88
C LEU A 41 -10.59 -10.27 6.21
N THR A 42 -11.17 -10.83 7.29
CA THR A 42 -10.89 -12.21 7.72
C THR A 42 -11.35 -13.26 6.70
N LEU A 43 -12.56 -13.10 6.14
CA LEU A 43 -13.12 -14.03 5.16
C LEU A 43 -12.42 -13.97 3.78
N PRO A 44 -12.27 -12.79 3.13
CA PRO A 44 -11.62 -12.73 1.81
C PRO A 44 -10.14 -13.12 1.86
N LEU A 45 -9.43 -12.81 2.96
CA LEU A 45 -8.02 -13.16 3.14
C LEU A 45 -7.80 -14.56 3.73
N ARG A 46 -8.88 -15.31 4.01
CA ARG A 46 -8.85 -16.65 4.62
C ARG A 46 -7.99 -16.68 5.89
N LEU A 47 -8.12 -15.64 6.72
CA LEU A 47 -7.46 -15.57 8.01
C LEU A 47 -8.26 -16.41 9.02
N ASP A 48 -7.55 -17.11 9.89
CA ASP A 48 -8.21 -17.76 11.02
C ASP A 48 -8.63 -16.72 12.08
N LYS A 49 -9.58 -17.12 12.94
CA LYS A 49 -10.07 -16.24 14.01
C LYS A 49 -8.91 -15.88 14.93
N GLY A 50 -8.60 -14.58 14.98
CA GLY A 50 -7.54 -14.05 15.85
C GLY A 50 -6.15 -14.02 15.21
N GLN A 51 -5.94 -14.53 13.99
CA GLN A 51 -4.66 -14.40 13.28
C GLN A 51 -4.24 -12.95 13.15
N PHE A 52 -5.18 -12.08 12.80
CA PHE A 52 -4.93 -10.66 12.68
C PHE A 52 -4.48 -10.03 14.00
N SER A 53 -5.10 -10.43 15.11
CA SER A 53 -4.70 -9.98 16.45
C SER A 53 -3.30 -10.47 16.84
N ARG A 54 -2.92 -11.68 16.44
CA ARG A 54 -1.56 -12.21 16.66
C ARG A 54 -0.51 -11.50 15.82
N TRP A 55 -0.84 -11.10 14.58
CA TRP A 55 0.04 -10.26 13.78
C TRP A 55 0.20 -8.86 14.36
N LYS A 56 -0.89 -8.23 14.82
CA LYS A 56 -0.86 -6.91 15.48
C LYS A 56 0.03 -6.89 16.72
N SER A 57 -0.03 -7.97 17.51
CA SER A 57 0.74 -8.11 18.76
C SER A 57 2.14 -8.68 18.56
N GLY A 58 2.51 -9.10 17.34
CA GLY A 58 3.80 -9.72 17.05
C GLY A 58 3.96 -11.14 17.60
N GLN A 59 2.87 -11.79 18.05
CA GLN A 59 2.88 -13.16 18.56
C GLN A 59 3.02 -14.22 17.45
N GLU A 60 2.72 -13.85 16.21
CA GLU A 60 2.81 -14.72 15.03
C GLU A 60 3.48 -13.96 13.88
N GLY A 61 4.40 -14.63 13.17
CA GLY A 61 4.99 -14.10 11.94
C GLY A 61 3.98 -14.04 10.79
N VAL A 62 4.14 -13.05 9.91
CA VAL A 62 3.23 -12.85 8.78
C VAL A 62 3.70 -13.63 7.56
N LYS A 63 2.80 -14.40 6.94
CA LYS A 63 3.08 -15.03 5.63
C LYS A 63 2.93 -14.00 4.51
N TRP A 64 3.90 -13.96 3.61
CA TRP A 64 3.95 -12.98 2.53
C TRP A 64 2.69 -13.02 1.65
N GLU A 65 2.21 -14.20 1.29
CA GLU A 65 1.05 -14.36 0.40
C GLU A 65 -0.20 -13.71 0.98
N LYS A 66 -0.37 -13.80 2.31
CA LYS A 66 -1.51 -13.19 3.00
C LYS A 66 -1.31 -11.69 3.22
N LEU A 67 -0.07 -11.26 3.46
CA LEU A 67 0.25 -9.83 3.59
C LEU A 67 0.05 -9.10 2.25
N SER A 68 0.47 -9.71 1.14
CA SER A 68 0.23 -9.20 -0.22
C SER A 68 -1.26 -9.09 -0.49
N ALA A 69 -2.02 -10.16 -0.23
CA ALA A 69 -3.47 -10.13 -0.43
C ALA A 69 -4.18 -9.06 0.42
N LEU A 70 -3.70 -8.79 1.64
CA LEU A 70 -4.19 -7.69 2.47
C LEU A 70 -3.93 -6.34 1.79
N MET A 71 -2.70 -6.08 1.34
CA MET A 71 -2.34 -4.82 0.68
C MET A 71 -3.14 -4.62 -0.62
N ASP A 72 -3.31 -5.68 -1.40
CA ASP A 72 -4.12 -5.67 -2.63
C ASP A 72 -5.59 -5.36 -2.32
N ALA A 73 -6.16 -5.98 -1.28
CA ALA A 73 -7.53 -5.73 -0.85
C ALA A 73 -7.73 -4.30 -0.34
N CYS A 74 -6.75 -3.76 0.40
CA CYS A 74 -6.79 -2.41 0.96
C CYS A 74 -6.43 -1.32 -0.08
N GLY A 75 -5.79 -1.69 -1.18
CA GLY A 75 -5.33 -0.76 -2.21
C GLY A 75 -4.17 0.14 -1.76
N ASN A 76 -3.40 -0.27 -0.74
CA ASN A 76 -2.22 0.45 -0.26
C ASN A 76 -1.13 -0.51 0.25
N ASP A 77 0.12 -0.05 0.23
CA ASP A 77 1.30 -0.84 0.59
C ASP A 77 1.85 -0.51 1.99
N ALA A 78 1.04 0.03 2.90
CA ALA A 78 1.51 0.55 4.19
C ALA A 78 2.40 -0.43 4.99
N PRO A 79 2.09 -1.75 5.07
CA PRO A 79 2.95 -2.71 5.77
C PRO A 79 4.33 -2.87 5.12
N LEU A 80 4.38 -2.93 3.78
CA LEU A 80 5.64 -3.04 3.04
C LEU A 80 6.47 -1.75 3.19
N LEU A 81 5.83 -0.59 3.05
CA LEU A 81 6.50 0.69 3.26
C LEU A 81 7.04 0.83 4.68
N TRP A 82 6.31 0.33 5.69
CA TRP A 82 6.80 0.31 7.07
C TRP A 82 8.05 -0.57 7.20
N MET A 83 8.06 -1.76 6.59
CA MET A 83 9.23 -2.65 6.61
C MET A 83 10.46 -2.00 5.96
N LEU A 84 10.27 -1.23 4.89
CA LEU A 84 11.36 -0.47 4.25
C LEU A 84 11.87 0.64 5.18
N HIS A 85 10.96 1.42 5.77
CA HIS A 85 11.32 2.47 6.72
C HIS A 85 12.06 1.93 7.96
N ASP A 86 11.57 0.85 8.56
CA ASP A 86 12.21 0.18 9.72
C ASP A 86 13.65 -0.28 9.41
N ARG A 87 13.92 -0.63 8.15
CA ARG A 87 15.26 -1.00 7.68
C ARG A 87 16.12 0.19 7.25
N GLY A 88 15.63 1.42 7.41
CA GLY A 88 16.35 2.66 7.13
C GLY A 88 16.30 3.12 5.68
N TYR A 89 15.37 2.60 4.87
CA TYR A 89 15.17 3.09 3.51
C TYR A 89 14.39 4.40 3.51
N ASP A 90 14.79 5.33 2.64
CA ASP A 90 14.03 6.55 2.37
C ASP A 90 12.82 6.23 1.49
N LEU A 91 11.62 6.34 2.05
CA LEU A 91 10.36 6.10 1.34
C LEU A 91 10.13 7.07 0.18
N GLY A 92 10.68 8.29 0.24
CA GLY A 92 10.58 9.27 -0.85
C GLY A 92 11.43 8.90 -2.07
N SER A 93 12.41 8.01 -1.90
CA SER A 93 13.31 7.55 -2.97
C SER A 93 12.79 6.30 -3.71
N ILE A 94 11.78 5.63 -3.14
CA ILE A 94 11.31 4.33 -3.62
C ILE A 94 10.26 4.52 -4.71
N ARG A 95 10.37 3.73 -5.77
CA ARG A 95 9.41 3.69 -6.87
C ARG A 95 8.99 2.24 -7.12
N LYS A 96 7.70 2.04 -7.42
CA LYS A 96 7.22 0.75 -7.93
C LYS A 96 7.93 0.46 -9.25
N ARG A 97 8.18 -0.82 -9.50
CA ARG A 97 8.65 -1.25 -10.82
C ARG A 97 7.55 -0.97 -11.83
N GLU A 98 7.92 -0.30 -12.90
CA GLU A 98 7.04 -0.05 -14.04
C GLU A 98 7.18 -1.18 -15.05
N THR A 99 6.06 -1.53 -15.66
CA THR A 99 6.05 -2.24 -16.93
C THR A 99 6.64 -1.36 -18.04
N GLU A 100 7.05 -1.96 -19.15
CA GLU A 100 7.55 -1.18 -20.31
C GLU A 100 6.52 -0.15 -20.79
N VAL A 101 5.23 -0.50 -20.74
CA VAL A 101 4.12 0.37 -21.11
C VAL A 101 3.95 1.54 -20.13
N GLU A 102 4.02 1.29 -18.82
CA GLU A 102 3.94 2.35 -17.81
C GLU A 102 5.13 3.31 -17.91
N ARG A 103 6.32 2.77 -18.18
CA ARG A 103 7.54 3.54 -18.41
C ARG A 103 7.41 4.44 -19.64
N GLU A 104 6.98 3.88 -20.78
CA GLU A 104 6.76 4.63 -22.02
C GLU A 104 5.69 5.71 -21.82
N ASN A 105 4.59 5.39 -21.14
CA ASN A 105 3.54 6.37 -20.88
C ASN A 105 4.06 7.56 -20.05
N ARG A 106 4.93 7.30 -19.06
CA ARG A 106 5.58 8.35 -18.27
C ARG A 106 6.49 9.20 -19.14
N GLU A 107 7.39 8.58 -19.90
CA GLU A 107 8.35 9.29 -20.77
C GLU A 107 7.61 10.19 -21.77
N LEU A 108 6.54 9.68 -22.39
CA LEU A 108 5.69 10.47 -23.29
C LEU A 108 4.99 11.63 -22.57
N ARG A 109 4.48 11.41 -21.34
CA ARG A 109 3.84 12.50 -20.56
C ARG A 109 4.86 13.57 -20.15
N GLU A 110 6.07 13.17 -19.79
CA GLU A 110 7.16 14.09 -19.47
C GLU A 110 7.58 14.90 -20.68
N GLU A 111 7.71 14.27 -21.85
CA GLU A 111 8.01 14.93 -23.12
C GLU A 111 6.89 15.90 -23.52
N VAL A 112 5.63 15.48 -23.44
CA VAL A 112 4.47 16.35 -23.70
C VAL A 112 4.47 17.54 -22.74
N ALA A 113 4.76 17.34 -21.45
CA ALA A 113 4.83 18.41 -20.47
C ALA A 113 6.00 19.37 -20.72
N ALA A 114 7.14 18.88 -21.23
CA ALA A 114 8.26 19.71 -21.64
C ALA A 114 7.93 20.52 -22.90
N LEU A 115 7.33 19.88 -23.91
CA LEU A 115 6.89 20.54 -25.15
C LEU A 115 5.83 21.59 -24.89
N ARG A 116 4.83 21.32 -24.02
CA ARG A 116 3.81 22.30 -23.62
C ARG A 116 4.43 23.52 -22.93
N ARG A 117 5.42 23.31 -22.06
CA ARG A 117 6.19 24.40 -21.44
C ARG A 117 6.91 25.27 -22.47
N VAL A 118 7.52 24.66 -23.50
CA VAL A 118 8.21 25.39 -24.58
C VAL A 118 7.23 26.12 -25.50
N LEU A 119 6.08 25.50 -25.82
CA LEU A 119 5.09 26.04 -26.75
C LEU A 119 4.12 27.06 -26.12
N GLY A 120 4.25 27.36 -24.82
CA GLY A 120 3.39 28.31 -24.11
C GLY A 120 1.91 27.92 -24.09
N ARG A 121 1.59 26.64 -24.32
CA ARG A 121 0.22 26.12 -24.23
C ARG A 121 0.05 25.40 -22.89
N PRO A 122 -0.99 25.75 -22.09
CA PRO A 122 -1.34 24.98 -20.90
C PRO A 122 -1.69 23.52 -21.25
#